data_AF-A0A2P2GJB6-F1
#
_entry.id   AF-A0A2P2GJB6-F1
#
_cell.length_a   1.000
_cell.length_b   1.000
_cell.length_c   1.000
_cell.angle_alpha   90.00
_cell.angle_beta   90.00
_cell.angle_gamma   90.00
#
_symmetry.space_group_name_H-M   'P 1'
#
loop_
_entity.id
_entity.type
_entity.pdbx_description
1 polymer ?
#
loop_
_entity_poly.entity_id
_entity_poly.type
_entity_poly.pdbx_seq_one_letter_code
_entity_poly.pdbx_strand_id
1 'polypeptide(L)'
;MRNSAVHAARRGVLCAVSCAAFSAALPAASAAAPQPTEASRLAFAPRYQAVQHGGIVRAANASARGTLGTESANDGATMGYVDVDDDANTYNSSSAELRIPEGARVSWARLYWGGNLRVGEQKPPKDNGRVLISEPGGRYKALLADTTTGHRTGDGADAFQASADVTELVRSSRSGLWTVAQVNVAMGRSAVGGWGGWTLVAAYEKADEPLRRLAVWDGFETLGPKNRELGIPVPLGRDRIPQGAGGLLGLVAYDGDRGTSGDYLAVESEGAKSVTRSVISDSANSADDVMNSSITESGTSRMERLPAHQNTLGYDSDVFDLRGALRHGADRFHIRVGTRTDTVWLGALFLQADVRRATARH
;
A
#
# COMPACT_ATOMS: atom_id res chain seq x y z
N MET A 1 -23.93 55.81 -74.74
CA MET A 1 -23.97 56.60 -73.49
C MET A 1 -25.08 56.05 -72.60
N ARG A 2 -24.81 56.04 -71.29
CA ARG A 2 -25.62 55.71 -70.11
C ARG A 2 -27.15 55.51 -70.24
N ASN A 3 -27.58 54.45 -69.54
CA ASN A 3 -28.77 54.29 -68.69
C ASN A 3 -30.16 54.75 -69.19
N SER A 4 -31.12 53.82 -69.25
CA SER A 4 -32.11 53.63 -68.17
C SER A 4 -33.31 52.77 -68.59
N ALA A 5 -33.63 51.85 -67.68
CA ALA A 5 -34.97 51.51 -67.22
C ALA A 5 -35.88 50.51 -68.00
N VAL A 6 -36.54 49.72 -67.15
CA VAL A 6 -37.93 49.21 -67.23
C VAL A 6 -38.14 47.72 -67.51
N HIS A 7 -38.48 47.05 -66.40
CA HIS A 7 -39.41 45.93 -66.19
C HIS A 7 -39.19 44.58 -66.90
N ALA A 8 -38.64 43.63 -66.14
CA ALA A 8 -38.88 42.20 -66.35
C ALA A 8 -39.93 41.69 -65.34
N ALA A 9 -40.88 40.94 -65.89
CA ALA A 9 -42.13 40.51 -65.28
C ALA A 9 -41.99 39.39 -64.22
N ARG A 10 -42.96 39.39 -63.31
CA ARG A 10 -43.25 38.37 -62.30
C ARG A 10 -43.47 36.98 -62.91
N ARG A 11 -42.87 35.95 -62.30
CA ARG A 11 -43.52 34.65 -62.04
C ARG A 11 -43.12 34.16 -60.66
N GLY A 12 -44.13 33.94 -59.82
CA GLY A 12 -43.97 33.48 -58.45
C GLY A 12 -43.76 31.97 -58.36
N VAL A 13 -43.05 31.58 -57.31
CA VAL A 13 -43.15 30.27 -56.67
C VAL A 13 -43.04 30.53 -55.17
N LEU A 14 -44.05 30.08 -54.42
CA LEU A 14 -44.01 30.01 -52.96
C LEU A 14 -42.93 29.01 -52.54
N CYS A 15 -41.98 29.43 -51.71
CA CYS A 15 -41.24 28.50 -50.85
C CYS A 15 -41.58 28.84 -49.39
N ALA A 16 -42.29 27.92 -48.75
CA ALA A 16 -42.56 27.96 -47.33
C ALA A 16 -41.23 27.83 -46.56
N VAL A 17 -40.98 28.77 -45.65
CA VAL A 17 -39.89 28.68 -44.68
C VAL A 17 -40.35 27.75 -43.57
N SER A 18 -39.87 26.51 -43.59
CA SER A 18 -39.97 25.58 -42.46
C SER A 18 -38.72 25.74 -41.60
N CYS A 19 -38.83 26.48 -40.50
CA CYS A 19 -37.82 26.52 -39.45
C CYS A 19 -37.78 25.15 -38.75
N ALA A 20 -36.86 24.27 -39.17
CA ALA A 20 -36.51 23.09 -38.39
C ALA A 20 -35.66 23.55 -37.21
N ALA A 21 -36.26 23.61 -36.02
CA ALA A 21 -35.52 23.72 -34.78
C ALA A 21 -34.69 22.44 -34.59
N PHE A 22 -33.38 22.54 -34.77
CA PHE A 22 -32.45 21.52 -34.29
C PHE A 22 -32.46 21.57 -32.76
N SER A 23 -33.26 20.70 -32.15
CA SER A 23 -33.07 20.35 -30.74
C SER A 23 -31.69 19.73 -30.61
N ALA A 24 -30.73 20.51 -30.10
CA ALA A 24 -29.46 19.97 -29.65
C ALA A 24 -29.76 19.01 -28.49
N ALA A 25 -29.79 17.71 -28.79
CA ALA A 25 -29.77 16.69 -27.75
C ALA A 25 -28.44 16.87 -27.00
N LEU A 26 -28.54 17.36 -25.76
CA LEU A 26 -27.42 17.36 -24.83
C LEU A 26 -26.88 15.92 -24.74
N PRO A 27 -25.55 15.72 -24.73
CA PRO A 27 -25.01 14.39 -24.54
C PRO A 27 -25.55 13.83 -23.23
N ALA A 28 -26.10 12.62 -23.31
CA ALA A 28 -26.55 11.86 -22.16
C ALA A 28 -25.46 11.91 -21.08
N ALA A 29 -25.87 12.20 -19.84
CA ALA A 29 -25.00 12.24 -18.69
C ALA A 29 -24.02 11.06 -18.75
N SER A 30 -22.73 11.37 -18.82
CA SER A 30 -21.67 10.39 -18.63
C SER A 30 -22.03 9.57 -17.40
N ALA A 31 -22.19 8.26 -17.55
CA ALA A 31 -22.33 7.38 -16.41
C ALA A 31 -21.22 7.75 -15.42
N ALA A 32 -21.60 8.11 -14.20
CA ALA A 32 -20.62 8.40 -13.17
C ALA A 32 -19.66 7.21 -13.09
N ALA A 33 -18.35 7.47 -13.05
CA ALA A 33 -17.38 6.42 -12.78
C ALA A 33 -17.85 5.64 -11.53
N PRO A 34 -17.79 4.30 -11.52
CA PRO A 34 -18.19 3.52 -10.35
C PRO A 34 -17.53 4.13 -9.12
N GLN A 35 -18.33 4.50 -8.11
CA GLN A 35 -17.76 4.93 -6.84
C GLN A 35 -16.96 3.74 -6.29
N PRO A 36 -15.73 3.95 -5.79
CA PRO A 36 -14.98 2.91 -5.11
C PRO A 36 -15.86 2.31 -4.01
N THR A 37 -16.01 0.99 -3.99
CA THR A 37 -16.72 0.32 -2.91
C THR A 37 -15.92 0.47 -1.63
N GLU A 38 -16.58 0.75 -0.50
CA GLU A 38 -15.94 0.80 0.82
C GLU A 38 -16.47 -0.31 1.73
N ALA A 39 -15.62 -0.81 2.63
CA ALA A 39 -16.01 -1.71 3.69
C ALA A 39 -15.26 -1.39 4.99
N SER A 40 -15.94 -1.48 6.13
CA SER A 40 -15.35 -1.21 7.45
C SER A 40 -14.34 -2.25 7.93
N ARG A 41 -14.26 -3.37 7.23
CA ARG A 41 -13.30 -4.45 7.44
C ARG A 41 -13.08 -5.17 6.12
N LEU A 42 -11.83 -5.49 5.81
CA LEU A 42 -11.48 -6.40 4.74
C LEU A 42 -10.69 -7.56 5.35
N ALA A 43 -11.24 -8.76 5.26
CA ALA A 43 -10.54 -9.94 5.77
C ALA A 43 -9.23 -10.13 4.99
N PHE A 44 -8.14 -10.44 5.70
CA PHE A 44 -6.87 -10.72 5.05
C PHE A 44 -6.99 -11.92 4.11
N ALA A 45 -6.71 -11.70 2.83
CA ALA A 45 -6.81 -12.71 1.79
C ALA A 45 -5.53 -12.75 0.95
N PRO A 46 -5.16 -13.91 0.37
CA PRO A 46 -4.05 -13.97 -0.57
C PRO A 46 -4.31 -13.09 -1.80
N ARG A 47 -3.37 -12.19 -2.10
CA ARG A 47 -3.39 -11.31 -3.28
C ARG A 47 -2.46 -11.78 -4.38
N TYR A 48 -1.31 -12.34 -4.00
CA TYR A 48 -0.32 -12.91 -4.91
C TYR A 48 0.30 -14.16 -4.29
N GLN A 49 0.51 -15.20 -5.10
CA GLN A 49 1.22 -16.40 -4.70
C GLN A 49 2.00 -16.95 -5.89
N ALA A 50 3.28 -17.27 -5.68
CA ALA A 50 4.13 -17.88 -6.69
C ALA A 50 5.23 -18.74 -6.07
N VAL A 51 5.73 -19.70 -6.84
CA VAL A 51 7.00 -20.37 -6.57
C VAL A 51 7.92 -20.09 -7.75
N GLN A 52 8.92 -19.24 -7.55
CA GLN A 52 9.78 -18.75 -8.62
C GLN A 52 11.20 -18.47 -8.11
N HIS A 53 12.16 -18.44 -9.04
CA HIS A 53 13.50 -17.94 -8.74
C HIS A 53 13.43 -16.41 -8.69
N GLY A 54 13.92 -15.79 -7.61
CA GLY A 54 13.76 -14.35 -7.35
C GLY A 54 13.06 -14.09 -6.02
N GLY A 55 12.55 -12.87 -5.82
CA GLY A 55 12.11 -12.42 -4.50
C GLY A 55 11.06 -11.33 -4.51
N ILE A 56 10.88 -10.72 -3.35
CA ILE A 56 10.05 -9.53 -3.15
C ILE A 56 10.94 -8.36 -2.71
N VAL A 57 10.72 -7.19 -3.30
CA VAL A 57 11.29 -5.91 -2.89
C VAL A 57 10.16 -4.93 -2.61
N ARG A 58 10.45 -3.87 -1.85
CA ARG A 58 9.49 -2.80 -1.60
C ARG A 58 10.12 -1.41 -1.69
N ALA A 59 9.26 -0.40 -1.81
CA ALA A 59 9.54 1.00 -1.53
C ALA A 59 8.42 1.51 -0.62
N ALA A 60 8.72 2.33 0.38
CA ALA A 60 7.69 2.86 1.27
C ALA A 60 8.10 4.19 1.88
N ASN A 61 7.13 5.07 2.12
CA ASN A 61 7.36 6.27 2.92
C ASN A 61 6.08 6.78 3.59
N ALA A 62 6.25 7.62 4.61
CA ALA A 62 5.16 8.29 5.31
C ALA A 62 4.64 9.49 4.50
N SER A 63 3.39 9.87 4.76
CA SER A 63 2.73 11.03 4.17
C SER A 63 2.37 12.11 5.21
N ALA A 64 2.60 11.81 6.49
CA ALA A 64 2.48 12.71 7.62
C ALA A 64 3.77 12.71 8.45
N ARG A 65 4.01 13.81 9.18
CA ARG A 65 5.16 13.98 10.07
C ARG A 65 4.79 14.83 11.28
N GLY A 66 5.54 14.64 12.36
CA GLY A 66 5.49 15.48 13.54
C GLY A 66 6.13 16.82 13.23
N THR A 67 5.54 17.88 13.75
CA THR A 67 6.03 19.25 13.51
C THR A 67 7.18 19.63 14.44
N LEU A 68 7.36 18.94 15.58
CA LEU A 68 8.45 19.20 16.51
C LEU A 68 9.69 18.34 16.19
N GLY A 69 9.51 17.20 15.53
CA GLY A 69 10.58 16.27 15.14
C GLY A 69 11.20 15.49 16.30
N THR A 70 10.64 15.62 17.50
CA THR A 70 11.10 14.95 18.74
C THR A 70 10.06 14.01 19.32
N GLU A 71 8.89 13.93 18.71
CA GLU A 71 7.80 13.06 19.13
C GLU A 71 8.22 11.60 18.97
N SER A 72 7.91 10.78 19.98
CA SER A 72 8.06 9.32 19.90
C SER A 72 6.81 8.69 19.31
N ALA A 73 5.64 9.02 19.85
CA ALA A 73 4.34 8.56 19.40
C ALA A 73 3.62 9.64 18.59
N ASN A 74 2.66 9.21 17.77
CA ASN A 74 1.82 10.12 17.03
C ASN A 74 0.65 10.66 17.89
N ASP A 75 0.24 9.91 18.91
CA ASP A 75 -0.79 10.28 19.88
C ASP A 75 -0.54 11.64 20.55
N GLY A 76 -1.48 12.56 20.37
CA GLY A 76 -1.36 13.92 20.88
C GLY A 76 -0.24 14.74 20.23
N ALA A 77 0.47 14.26 19.21
CA ALA A 77 1.44 15.05 18.47
C ALA A 77 0.74 16.06 17.56
N THR A 78 1.45 17.15 17.24
CA THR A 78 0.99 18.07 16.20
C THR A 78 1.57 17.60 14.87
N MET A 79 0.67 17.10 14.01
CA MET A 79 0.99 16.50 12.72
C MET A 79 0.89 17.52 11.59
N GLY A 80 1.79 17.39 10.62
CA GLY A 80 1.81 18.13 9.37
C GLY A 80 2.06 17.19 8.19
N TYR A 81 1.94 17.72 6.98
CA TYR A 81 2.22 16.95 5.78
C TYR A 81 3.71 16.76 5.56
N VAL A 82 4.05 15.61 4.99
CA VAL A 82 5.32 15.39 4.31
C VAL A 82 5.16 15.86 2.88
N ASP A 83 5.97 16.82 2.45
CA ASP A 83 5.95 17.35 1.09
C ASP A 83 7.40 17.58 0.65
N VAL A 84 7.82 16.90 -0.41
CA VAL A 84 9.20 16.89 -0.93
C VAL A 84 9.34 17.50 -2.32
N ASP A 85 8.25 18.02 -2.88
CA ASP A 85 8.25 18.74 -4.13
C ASP A 85 7.65 20.15 -3.97
N ASP A 86 7.64 20.91 -5.06
CA ASP A 86 7.12 22.28 -5.12
C ASP A 86 5.81 22.34 -5.96
N ASP A 87 5.13 21.21 -6.19
CA ASP A 87 3.91 21.18 -7.00
C ASP A 87 2.71 21.67 -6.18
N ALA A 88 2.19 22.85 -6.51
CA ALA A 88 1.03 23.43 -5.82
C ALA A 88 -0.26 22.59 -5.92
N ASN A 89 -0.29 21.54 -6.76
CA ASN A 89 -1.41 20.60 -6.87
C ASN A 89 -1.29 19.41 -5.92
N THR A 90 -0.18 19.27 -5.18
CA THR A 90 0.03 18.28 -4.14
C THR A 90 0.07 18.96 -2.78
N TYR A 91 -0.64 18.41 -1.78
CA TYR A 91 -0.52 18.87 -0.39
C TYR A 91 0.41 17.98 0.44
N ASN A 92 0.70 16.79 -0.05
CA ASN A 92 1.74 15.92 0.47
C ASN A 92 2.38 15.14 -0.69
N SER A 93 3.66 14.83 -0.52
CA SER A 93 4.46 14.04 -1.46
C SER A 93 5.63 13.43 -0.69
N SER A 94 5.93 12.16 -0.95
CA SER A 94 7.13 11.52 -0.41
C SER A 94 7.67 10.48 -1.37
N SER A 95 8.98 10.27 -1.33
CA SER A 95 9.68 9.36 -2.23
C SER A 95 10.38 8.23 -1.50
N ALA A 96 10.47 7.07 -2.14
CA ALA A 96 11.30 5.96 -1.70
C ALA A 96 11.81 5.14 -2.88
N GLU A 97 12.98 4.56 -2.72
CA GLU A 97 13.63 3.78 -3.77
C GLU A 97 13.06 2.36 -3.85
N LEU A 98 12.61 1.97 -5.04
CA LEU A 98 12.35 0.57 -5.36
C LEU A 98 13.57 -0.02 -6.06
N ARG A 99 14.26 -0.95 -5.39
CA ARG A 99 15.45 -1.62 -5.92
C ARG A 99 15.11 -2.95 -6.56
N ILE A 100 14.85 -2.95 -7.86
CA ILE A 100 14.72 -4.19 -8.62
C ILE A 100 16.13 -4.66 -9.02
N PRO A 101 16.53 -5.92 -8.74
CA PRO A 101 17.83 -6.42 -9.15
C PRO A 101 18.02 -6.37 -10.67
N GLU A 102 19.26 -6.10 -11.12
CA GLU A 102 19.59 -6.09 -12.54
C GLU A 102 19.29 -7.45 -13.19
N GLY A 103 18.71 -7.42 -14.39
CA GLY A 103 18.30 -8.61 -15.13
C GLY A 103 17.05 -9.32 -14.59
N ALA A 104 16.42 -8.82 -13.52
CA ALA A 104 15.18 -9.37 -13.02
C ALA A 104 13.96 -8.92 -13.85
N ARG A 105 12.93 -9.77 -13.88
CA ARG A 105 11.63 -9.47 -14.50
C ARG A 105 10.57 -9.34 -13.42
N VAL A 106 9.90 -8.20 -13.33
CA VAL A 106 8.79 -8.01 -12.38
C VAL A 106 7.61 -8.91 -12.77
N SER A 107 7.20 -9.79 -11.87
CA SER A 107 6.08 -10.71 -12.08
C SER A 107 4.76 -10.13 -11.55
N TRP A 108 4.81 -9.30 -10.50
CA TRP A 108 3.65 -8.69 -9.88
C TRP A 108 4.06 -7.45 -9.08
N ALA A 109 3.25 -6.39 -9.06
CA ALA A 109 3.43 -5.26 -8.15
C ALA A 109 2.12 -4.57 -7.76
N ARG A 110 2.08 -4.07 -6.53
CA ARG A 110 0.91 -3.37 -5.98
C ARG A 110 1.33 -2.23 -5.07
N LEU A 111 0.64 -1.09 -5.22
CA LEU A 111 0.75 0.03 -4.30
C LEU A 111 -0.37 -0.07 -3.26
N TYR A 112 -0.01 0.07 -1.99
CA TYR A 112 -0.90 0.24 -0.85
C TYR A 112 -0.73 1.65 -0.31
N TRP A 113 -1.83 2.32 0.04
CA TRP A 113 -1.80 3.62 0.72
C TRP A 113 -2.96 3.75 1.70
N GLY A 114 -2.76 4.53 2.75
CA GLY A 114 -3.74 4.66 3.81
C GLY A 114 -3.34 5.68 4.85
N GLY A 115 -4.24 5.96 5.78
CA GLY A 115 -4.01 6.92 6.85
C GLY A 115 -5.24 7.23 7.69
N ASN A 116 -5.07 8.17 8.61
CA ASN A 116 -6.15 8.74 9.41
C ASN A 116 -6.73 9.98 8.71
N LEU A 117 -8.03 10.00 8.49
CA LEU A 117 -8.79 11.09 7.87
C LEU A 117 -9.20 12.17 8.88
N ARG A 118 -9.09 11.90 10.19
CA ARG A 118 -9.56 12.80 11.24
C ARG A 118 -8.50 13.05 12.29
N VAL A 119 -7.94 14.26 12.26
CA VAL A 119 -7.01 14.77 13.26
C VAL A 119 -7.50 16.13 13.76
N GLY A 120 -6.82 17.24 13.44
CA GLY A 120 -7.37 18.59 13.59
C GLY A 120 -8.13 19.03 12.32
N GLU A 121 -7.73 18.48 11.18
CA GLU A 121 -8.45 18.47 9.91
C GLU A 121 -9.35 17.23 9.81
N GLN A 122 -10.43 17.33 9.02
CA GLN A 122 -11.19 16.18 8.54
C GLN A 122 -11.08 16.11 7.02
N LYS A 123 -10.46 15.05 6.49
CA LYS A 123 -10.44 14.76 5.06
C LYS A 123 -11.77 14.13 4.61
N PRO A 124 -12.21 14.41 3.38
CA PRO A 124 -13.39 13.75 2.82
C PRO A 124 -13.04 12.32 2.38
N PRO A 125 -13.76 11.28 2.86
CA PRO A 125 -13.46 9.88 2.51
C PRO A 125 -13.55 9.54 1.02
N LYS A 126 -14.36 10.27 0.24
CA LYS A 126 -14.48 10.06 -1.22
C LYS A 126 -13.16 10.16 -1.99
N ASP A 127 -12.13 10.80 -1.39
CA ASP A 127 -10.82 10.98 -2.01
C ASP A 127 -9.85 9.82 -1.67
N ASN A 128 -10.24 8.87 -0.79
CA ASN A 128 -9.43 7.72 -0.36
C ASN A 128 -8.94 6.84 -1.51
N GLY A 129 -9.75 6.71 -2.56
CA GLY A 129 -9.50 5.82 -3.69
C GLY A 129 -8.54 6.36 -4.74
N ARG A 130 -7.85 7.49 -4.48
CA ARG A 130 -6.99 8.14 -5.47
C ARG A 130 -5.71 8.67 -4.84
N VAL A 131 -4.60 8.48 -5.57
CA VAL A 131 -3.31 9.16 -5.31
C VAL A 131 -2.71 9.66 -6.62
N LEU A 132 -1.63 10.43 -6.52
CA LEU A 132 -0.72 10.68 -7.64
C LEU A 132 0.55 9.84 -7.46
N ILE A 133 1.03 9.23 -8.54
CA ILE A 133 2.27 8.44 -8.56
C ILE A 133 3.19 8.95 -9.67
N SER A 134 4.49 9.02 -9.38
CA SER A 134 5.54 9.28 -10.36
C SER A 134 6.58 8.17 -10.27
N GLU A 135 6.91 7.56 -11.41
CA GLU A 135 8.04 6.63 -11.46
C GLU A 135 9.38 7.39 -11.46
N PRO A 136 10.53 6.70 -11.32
CA PRO A 136 11.85 7.32 -11.42
C PRO A 136 12.05 8.11 -12.72
N GLY A 137 12.26 9.44 -12.58
CA GLY A 137 12.40 10.36 -13.71
C GLY A 137 11.09 10.64 -14.49
N GLY A 138 9.96 10.15 -13.98
CA GLY A 138 8.63 10.33 -14.56
C GLY A 138 7.98 11.66 -14.18
N ARG A 139 6.68 11.74 -14.46
CA ARG A 139 5.78 12.82 -14.00
C ARG A 139 4.58 12.20 -13.30
N TYR A 140 3.93 12.99 -12.44
CA TYR A 140 2.72 12.54 -11.76
C TYR A 140 1.64 12.06 -12.73
N LYS A 141 1.06 10.92 -12.39
CA LYS A 141 -0.16 10.39 -12.99
C LYS A 141 -1.15 10.03 -11.90
N ALA A 142 -2.43 10.16 -12.23
CA ALA A 142 -3.49 9.66 -11.38
C ALA A 142 -3.42 8.13 -11.28
N LEU A 143 -3.46 7.61 -10.06
CA LEU A 143 -3.66 6.21 -9.78
C LEU A 143 -4.95 6.06 -8.97
N LEU A 144 -5.82 5.16 -9.42
CA LEU A 144 -7.10 4.86 -8.78
C LEU A 144 -7.02 3.49 -8.13
N ALA A 145 -7.65 3.34 -6.97
CA ALA A 145 -7.84 2.04 -6.34
C ALA A 145 -8.61 1.11 -7.28
N ASP A 146 -8.14 -0.12 -7.40
CA ASP A 146 -8.76 -1.17 -8.24
C ASP A 146 -9.47 -2.25 -7.39
N THR A 147 -9.56 -2.03 -6.07
CA THR A 147 -10.26 -2.88 -5.11
C THR A 147 -11.11 -2.04 -4.17
N THR A 148 -12.01 -2.71 -3.44
CA THR A 148 -12.72 -2.11 -2.29
C THR A 148 -11.72 -1.45 -1.33
N THR A 149 -11.99 -0.22 -0.95
CA THR A 149 -11.26 0.52 0.08
C THR A 149 -11.71 0.05 1.46
N GLY A 150 -10.75 -0.27 2.33
CA GLY A 150 -11.03 -0.45 3.75
C GLY A 150 -11.21 0.92 4.39
N HIS A 151 -12.31 1.18 5.09
CA HIS A 151 -12.56 2.47 5.73
C HIS A 151 -13.41 2.30 7.00
N ARG A 152 -12.83 2.63 8.15
CA ARG A 152 -13.44 2.44 9.47
C ARG A 152 -13.26 3.67 10.35
N THR A 153 -14.38 4.24 10.76
CA THR A 153 -14.42 5.18 11.88
C THR A 153 -14.61 4.42 13.19
N GLY A 154 -13.67 4.54 14.12
CA GLY A 154 -13.70 3.83 15.40
C GLY A 154 -12.46 4.09 16.23
N ASP A 155 -12.56 3.86 17.54
CA ASP A 155 -11.42 3.92 18.47
C ASP A 155 -10.69 5.29 18.44
N GLY A 156 -11.43 6.37 18.11
CA GLY A 156 -10.93 7.74 17.98
C GLY A 156 -10.53 8.13 16.54
N ALA A 157 -10.09 7.18 15.73
CA ALA A 157 -9.62 7.41 14.36
C ALA A 157 -10.73 7.33 13.30
N ASP A 158 -10.41 7.85 12.12
CA ASP A 158 -11.18 7.66 10.88
C ASP A 158 -10.25 7.09 9.82
N ALA A 159 -10.03 5.79 9.87
CA ALA A 159 -8.91 5.10 9.23
C ALA A 159 -9.29 4.51 7.88
N PHE A 160 -8.39 4.54 6.90
CA PHE A 160 -8.59 3.84 5.62
C PHE A 160 -7.33 3.18 5.07
N GLN A 161 -7.52 2.22 4.18
CA GLN A 161 -6.52 1.73 3.24
C GLN A 161 -7.15 1.48 1.87
N ALA A 162 -6.43 1.87 0.82
CA ALA A 162 -6.73 1.55 -0.57
C ALA A 162 -5.49 0.97 -1.27
N SER A 163 -5.69 0.35 -2.44
CA SER A 163 -4.60 -0.24 -3.21
C SER A 163 -4.90 -0.35 -4.69
N ALA A 164 -3.86 -0.43 -5.51
CA ALA A 164 -3.94 -0.57 -6.96
C ALA A 164 -2.83 -1.44 -7.53
N ASP A 165 -3.16 -2.29 -8.51
CA ASP A 165 -2.17 -3.01 -9.30
C ASP A 165 -1.36 -2.00 -10.13
N VAL A 166 -0.05 -2.06 -9.96
CA VAL A 166 0.92 -1.21 -10.67
C VAL A 166 1.96 -2.06 -11.39
N THR A 167 1.64 -3.33 -11.65
CA THR A 167 2.56 -4.29 -12.24
C THR A 167 3.14 -3.80 -13.56
N GLU A 168 2.29 -3.32 -14.48
CA GLU A 168 2.75 -2.80 -15.77
C GLU A 168 3.56 -1.49 -15.63
N LEU A 169 3.17 -0.65 -14.68
CA LEU A 169 3.87 0.59 -14.38
C LEU A 169 5.30 0.31 -13.88
N VAL A 170 5.44 -0.66 -12.99
CA VAL A 170 6.75 -1.07 -12.46
C VAL A 170 7.56 -1.80 -13.52
N ARG A 171 6.96 -2.69 -14.33
CA ARG A 171 7.64 -3.41 -15.43
C ARG A 171 8.22 -2.49 -16.50
N SER A 172 7.50 -1.42 -16.83
CA SER A 172 7.92 -0.45 -17.85
C SER A 172 8.86 0.63 -17.32
N SER A 173 9.08 0.65 -16.01
CA SER A 173 9.95 1.60 -15.32
C SER A 173 11.32 1.00 -14.97
N ARG A 174 12.18 1.81 -14.35
CA ARG A 174 13.50 1.41 -13.86
C ARG A 174 13.49 1.32 -12.34
N SER A 175 14.50 0.67 -11.76
CA SER A 175 14.83 0.85 -10.34
C SER A 175 15.12 2.32 -10.06
N GLY A 176 14.73 2.81 -8.87
CA GLY A 176 14.99 4.18 -8.45
C GLY A 176 13.89 4.75 -7.55
N LEU A 177 13.92 6.07 -7.34
CA LEU A 177 12.97 6.80 -6.50
C LEU A 177 11.59 6.89 -7.13
N TRP A 178 10.61 6.29 -6.47
CA TRP A 178 9.18 6.47 -6.74
C TRP A 178 8.64 7.53 -5.80
N THR A 179 7.79 8.41 -6.32
CA THR A 179 7.14 9.46 -5.52
C THR A 179 5.63 9.23 -5.54
N VAL A 180 5.02 9.23 -4.36
CA VAL A 180 3.56 9.16 -4.18
C VAL A 180 3.11 10.42 -3.46
N ALA A 181 2.05 11.03 -3.98
CA ALA A 181 1.49 12.28 -3.50
C ALA A 181 -0.04 12.20 -3.42
N GLN A 182 -0.64 13.18 -2.75
CA GLN A 182 -2.09 13.22 -2.49
C GLN A 182 -2.62 12.00 -1.74
N VAL A 183 -1.84 11.45 -0.81
CA VAL A 183 -2.35 10.42 0.11
C VAL A 183 -3.31 11.11 1.08
N ASN A 184 -4.57 10.66 1.15
CA ASN A 184 -5.65 11.32 1.88
C ASN A 184 -5.50 11.24 3.41
N VAL A 185 -4.51 11.90 3.99
CA VAL A 185 -4.26 11.94 5.44
C VAL A 185 -4.63 13.31 6.00
N ALA A 186 -5.08 13.38 7.25
CA ALA A 186 -5.36 14.64 7.94
C ALA A 186 -4.16 15.13 8.75
N MET A 187 -4.02 16.45 8.85
CA MET A 187 -3.03 17.12 9.72
C MET A 187 -3.69 17.77 10.94
N GLY A 188 -2.87 18.35 11.83
CA GLY A 188 -3.33 19.01 13.06
C GLY A 188 -3.04 18.17 14.30
N ARG A 189 -3.87 18.27 15.34
CA ARG A 189 -3.65 17.58 16.61
C ARG A 189 -4.93 16.89 17.08
N SER A 190 -4.83 15.62 17.47
CA SER A 190 -5.92 14.84 18.04
C SER A 190 -5.38 13.91 19.15
N ALA A 191 -6.25 13.25 19.90
CA ALA A 191 -5.83 12.29 20.92
C ALA A 191 -5.15 11.05 20.31
N VAL A 192 -5.63 10.59 19.15
CA VAL A 192 -5.13 9.41 18.39
C VAL A 192 -4.15 9.81 17.28
N GLY A 193 -3.58 11.00 17.40
CA GLY A 193 -2.64 11.59 16.45
C GLY A 193 -3.09 11.57 14.99
N GLY A 194 -2.11 11.49 14.09
CA GLY A 194 -2.30 11.49 12.65
C GLY A 194 -1.18 10.71 11.99
N TRP A 195 -1.53 9.79 11.11
CA TRP A 195 -0.61 8.81 10.57
C TRP A 195 -1.03 8.43 9.15
N GLY A 196 -0.10 7.84 8.40
CA GLY A 196 -0.36 7.33 7.06
C GLY A 196 0.84 7.42 6.14
N GLY A 197 0.72 6.73 5.03
CA GLY A 197 1.82 6.54 4.10
C GLY A 197 1.46 5.58 2.99
N TRP A 198 2.48 5.11 2.29
CA TRP A 198 2.34 4.21 1.17
C TRP A 198 3.46 3.16 1.14
N THR A 199 3.14 1.97 0.64
CA THR A 199 4.09 0.88 0.38
C THR A 199 3.83 0.31 -1.01
N LEU A 200 4.84 0.35 -1.86
CA LEU A 200 4.90 -0.34 -3.14
C LEU A 200 5.60 -1.69 -2.94
N VAL A 201 4.89 -2.80 -3.16
CA VAL A 201 5.46 -4.16 -3.10
C VAL A 201 5.59 -4.70 -4.51
N ALA A 202 6.76 -5.25 -4.86
CA ALA A 202 7.01 -5.87 -6.16
C ALA A 202 7.68 -7.25 -6.01
N ALA A 203 7.07 -8.26 -6.62
CA ALA A 203 7.66 -9.58 -6.82
C ALA A 203 8.40 -9.62 -8.17
N TYR A 204 9.58 -10.23 -8.18
CA TYR A 204 10.39 -10.36 -9.39
C TYR A 204 10.93 -11.78 -9.57
N GLU A 205 11.17 -12.12 -10.83
CA GLU A 205 11.85 -13.33 -11.26
C GLU A 205 13.30 -13.03 -11.64
N LYS A 206 14.24 -13.83 -11.13
CA LYS A 206 15.66 -13.76 -11.51
C LYS A 206 16.26 -15.16 -11.43
N ALA A 207 16.66 -15.72 -12.58
CA ALA A 207 16.88 -17.16 -12.73
C ALA A 207 18.05 -17.75 -11.92
N ASP A 208 19.07 -16.94 -11.60
CA ASP A 208 20.26 -17.33 -10.83
C ASP A 208 20.07 -17.14 -9.30
N GLU A 209 18.91 -16.64 -8.85
CA GLU A 209 18.57 -16.55 -7.44
C GLU A 209 17.92 -17.83 -6.90
N PRO A 210 17.88 -18.04 -5.57
CA PRO A 210 17.17 -19.16 -4.96
C PRO A 210 15.71 -19.26 -5.41
N LEU A 211 15.21 -20.50 -5.49
CA LEU A 211 13.79 -20.77 -5.67
C LEU A 211 13.07 -20.45 -4.36
N ARG A 212 12.10 -19.54 -4.41
CA ARG A 212 11.35 -19.09 -3.24
C ARG A 212 9.86 -19.23 -3.45
N ARG A 213 9.15 -19.50 -2.35
CA ARG A 213 7.71 -19.28 -2.25
C ARG A 213 7.49 -17.81 -1.92
N LEU A 214 6.80 -17.12 -2.79
CA LEU A 214 6.41 -15.73 -2.64
C LEU A 214 4.92 -15.68 -2.36
N ALA A 215 4.51 -14.86 -1.39
CA ALA A 215 3.10 -14.64 -1.10
C ALA A 215 2.87 -13.23 -0.58
N VAL A 216 1.76 -12.63 -0.97
CA VAL A 216 1.26 -11.35 -0.46
C VAL A 216 -0.17 -11.55 -0.02
N TRP A 217 -0.49 -11.08 1.18
CA TRP A 217 -1.85 -10.98 1.70
C TRP A 217 -2.15 -9.52 1.99
N ASP A 218 -3.33 -9.08 1.63
CA ASP A 218 -3.83 -7.76 2.01
C ASP A 218 -5.23 -7.85 2.59
N GLY A 219 -5.57 -6.82 3.35
CA GLY A 219 -6.83 -6.67 4.05
C GLY A 219 -6.93 -5.30 4.69
N PHE A 220 -7.81 -5.17 5.67
CA PHE A 220 -7.97 -4.00 6.51
C PHE A 220 -8.61 -4.44 7.81
N GLU A 221 -7.77 -4.70 8.80
CA GLU A 221 -8.14 -5.26 10.09
C GLU A 221 -7.65 -4.34 11.20
N THR A 222 -8.50 -4.06 12.18
CA THR A 222 -8.11 -3.35 13.39
C THR A 222 -7.79 -4.36 14.48
N LEU A 223 -6.58 -4.29 15.01
CA LEU A 223 -6.17 -5.01 16.21
C LEU A 223 -6.11 -4.06 17.39
N GLY A 224 -6.40 -4.57 18.58
CA GLY A 224 -6.38 -3.79 19.81
C GLY A 224 -6.89 -4.60 21.00
N PRO A 225 -7.21 -3.96 22.13
CA PRO A 225 -7.59 -4.65 23.36
C PRO A 225 -8.75 -5.65 23.23
N LYS A 226 -9.66 -5.43 22.26
CA LYS A 226 -10.82 -6.28 21.95
C LYS A 226 -10.53 -7.38 20.94
N ASN A 227 -9.61 -7.16 20.00
CA ASN A 227 -9.24 -8.09 18.94
C ASN A 227 -7.71 -8.17 18.89
N ARG A 228 -7.14 -9.02 19.75
CA ARG A 228 -5.72 -8.91 20.15
C ARG A 228 -4.73 -9.58 19.21
N GLU A 229 -5.20 -10.47 18.33
CA GLU A 229 -4.31 -11.21 17.43
C GLU A 229 -5.04 -11.59 16.15
N LEU A 230 -4.35 -11.45 15.02
CA LEU A 230 -4.71 -12.02 13.73
C LEU A 230 -3.74 -13.14 13.37
N GLY A 231 -4.27 -14.31 13.01
CA GLY A 231 -3.51 -15.43 12.48
C GLY A 231 -3.72 -15.58 10.98
N ILE A 232 -2.64 -15.59 10.21
CA ILE A 232 -2.68 -15.72 8.75
C ILE A 232 -1.99 -17.03 8.36
N PRO A 233 -2.74 -18.01 7.83
CA PRO A 233 -2.15 -19.27 7.40
C PRO A 233 -1.35 -19.06 6.12
N VAL A 234 -0.15 -19.62 6.10
CA VAL A 234 0.71 -19.65 4.92
C VAL A 234 0.64 -21.05 4.32
N PRO A 235 0.06 -21.21 3.12
CA PRO A 235 -0.05 -22.51 2.49
C PRO A 235 1.33 -23.00 2.05
N LEU A 236 1.82 -24.06 2.70
CA LEU A 236 3.01 -24.79 2.28
C LEU A 236 2.70 -25.86 1.21
N GLY A 237 1.43 -26.14 0.95
CA GLY A 237 1.01 -27.19 0.01
C GLY A 237 1.44 -28.57 0.51
N ARG A 238 2.15 -29.33 -0.34
CA ARG A 238 2.75 -30.62 0.03
C ARG A 238 4.21 -30.49 0.49
N ASP A 239 4.76 -29.28 0.43
CA ASP A 239 6.15 -29.03 0.80
C ASP A 239 6.30 -28.94 2.31
N ARG A 240 7.49 -29.29 2.79
CA ARG A 240 7.92 -29.04 4.17
C ARG A 240 8.98 -27.96 4.17
N ILE A 241 9.07 -27.19 5.26
CA ILE A 241 10.14 -26.20 5.43
C ILE A 241 11.51 -26.91 5.35
N PRO A 242 12.39 -26.52 4.41
CA PRO A 242 13.72 -27.12 4.28
C PRO A 242 14.64 -26.86 5.48
N GLN A 243 15.65 -27.71 5.65
CA GLN A 243 16.70 -27.45 6.65
C GLN A 243 17.49 -26.20 6.24
N GLY A 244 17.67 -25.27 7.19
CA GLY A 244 18.40 -24.02 6.95
C GLY A 244 17.68 -23.06 6.00
N ALA A 245 16.36 -23.19 5.82
CA ALA A 245 15.58 -22.26 5.01
C ALA A 245 15.72 -20.82 5.51
N GLY A 246 16.07 -19.91 4.61
CA GLY A 246 15.95 -18.48 4.82
C GLY A 246 14.56 -17.99 4.44
N GLY A 247 14.22 -16.79 4.89
CA GLY A 247 13.03 -16.09 4.46
C GLY A 247 12.97 -14.68 5.01
N LEU A 248 12.17 -13.85 4.36
CA LEU A 248 11.84 -12.50 4.80
C LEU A 248 10.33 -12.37 4.91
N LEU A 249 9.87 -11.70 5.97
CA LEU A 249 8.48 -11.35 6.20
C LEU A 249 8.36 -9.85 6.32
N GLY A 250 7.55 -9.22 5.49
CA GLY A 250 7.23 -7.82 5.61
C GLY A 250 5.82 -7.56 6.09
N LEU A 251 5.66 -6.40 6.72
CA LEU A 251 4.45 -5.91 7.37
C LEU A 251 4.16 -4.49 6.91
N VAL A 252 2.90 -4.20 6.60
CA VAL A 252 2.37 -2.84 6.47
C VAL A 252 1.31 -2.64 7.53
N ALA A 253 1.59 -1.74 8.47
CA ALA A 253 0.69 -1.41 9.56
C ALA A 253 0.58 0.12 9.72
N TYR A 254 -0.53 0.54 10.32
CA TYR A 254 -0.81 1.92 10.62
C TYR A 254 -1.17 2.08 12.09
N ASP A 255 -0.90 3.28 12.61
CA ASP A 255 -1.01 3.67 14.00
C ASP A 255 -0.14 2.86 14.97
N GLY A 256 1.06 2.45 14.53
CA GLY A 256 2.05 1.82 15.41
C GLY A 256 2.89 2.86 16.14
N ASP A 257 2.73 2.99 17.46
CA ASP A 257 3.42 4.01 18.24
C ASP A 257 4.77 3.55 18.81
N ARG A 258 5.83 4.29 18.47
CA ARG A 258 7.17 4.02 19.00
C ARG A 258 7.23 4.13 20.52
N GLY A 259 7.73 3.07 21.15
CA GLY A 259 7.93 3.00 22.59
C GLY A 259 6.67 2.56 23.34
N THR A 260 5.59 2.24 22.64
CA THR A 260 4.39 1.66 23.23
C THR A 260 4.50 0.14 23.22
N SER A 261 4.81 -0.45 24.38
CA SER A 261 4.94 -1.90 24.47
C SER A 261 3.60 -2.63 24.31
N GLY A 262 3.61 -3.81 23.70
CA GLY A 262 2.55 -4.82 23.77
C GLY A 262 2.13 -5.39 22.44
N ASP A 263 2.56 -4.80 21.33
CA ASP A 263 2.43 -5.37 20.00
C ASP A 263 3.60 -6.29 19.65
N TYR A 264 3.34 -7.23 18.74
CA TYR A 264 4.32 -8.22 18.35
C TYR A 264 4.00 -8.82 16.97
N LEU A 265 5.05 -9.34 16.35
CA LEU A 265 4.99 -10.23 15.22
C LEU A 265 5.57 -11.60 15.63
N ALA A 266 4.91 -12.68 15.28
CA ALA A 266 5.40 -14.02 15.53
C ALA A 266 5.11 -14.95 14.36
N VAL A 267 5.88 -16.02 14.28
CA VAL A 267 5.61 -17.13 13.36
C VAL A 267 5.45 -18.43 14.11
N GLU A 268 4.47 -19.23 13.69
CA GLU A 268 4.22 -20.56 14.24
C GLU A 268 4.53 -21.59 13.17
N SER A 269 5.57 -22.39 13.41
CA SER A 269 5.89 -23.55 12.58
C SER A 269 5.36 -24.81 13.26
N GLU A 270 4.47 -25.53 12.58
CA GLU A 270 3.84 -26.74 13.08
C GLU A 270 4.25 -27.95 12.23
N GLY A 271 4.71 -28.99 12.91
CA GLY A 271 4.97 -30.30 12.32
C GLY A 271 4.17 -31.38 13.03
N ALA A 272 4.43 -32.65 12.68
CA ALA A 272 3.60 -33.78 13.13
C ALA A 272 3.49 -33.97 14.66
N LYS A 273 4.41 -33.41 15.46
CA LYS A 273 4.47 -33.63 16.92
C LYS A 273 4.62 -32.36 17.76
N SER A 274 4.77 -31.19 17.14
CA SER A 274 5.00 -29.94 17.87
C SER A 274 4.63 -28.71 17.06
N VAL A 275 4.24 -27.67 17.79
CA VAL A 275 4.12 -26.29 17.31
C VAL A 275 5.21 -25.49 17.98
N THR A 276 6.00 -24.76 17.20
CA THR A 276 6.99 -23.82 17.73
C THR A 276 6.59 -22.40 17.33
N ARG A 277 6.33 -21.57 18.34
CA ARG A 277 6.11 -20.14 18.16
C ARG A 277 7.44 -19.40 18.35
N SER A 278 7.79 -18.55 17.38
CA SER A 278 8.98 -17.71 17.43
C SER A 278 8.54 -16.26 17.27
N VAL A 279 8.74 -15.45 18.32
CA VAL A 279 8.54 -14.00 18.25
C VAL A 279 9.64 -13.40 17.39
N ILE A 280 9.26 -12.50 16.49
CA ILE A 280 10.12 -11.86 15.51
C ILE A 280 10.52 -10.49 16.06
N SER A 281 11.81 -10.18 15.95
CA SER A 281 12.41 -8.92 16.37
C SER A 281 13.76 -8.74 15.67
N ASP A 282 14.27 -7.51 15.64
CA ASP A 282 15.62 -7.21 15.19
C ASP A 282 16.20 -6.01 15.97
N SER A 283 17.30 -5.43 15.50
CA SER A 283 17.95 -4.30 16.18
C SER A 283 17.17 -2.99 16.11
N ALA A 284 16.23 -2.85 15.16
CA ALA A 284 15.37 -1.68 15.05
C ALA A 284 13.99 -1.90 15.69
N ASN A 285 13.53 -3.16 15.74
CA ASN A 285 12.19 -3.53 16.15
C ASN A 285 12.23 -4.50 17.33
N SER A 286 11.84 -4.01 18.51
CA SER A 286 11.81 -4.80 19.74
C SER A 286 10.72 -5.87 19.66
N ALA A 287 10.91 -7.02 20.32
CA ALA A 287 9.97 -8.14 20.30
C ALA A 287 8.59 -7.84 20.91
N ASP A 288 8.46 -6.74 21.65
CA ASP A 288 7.23 -6.28 22.30
C ASP A 288 6.86 -4.85 21.88
N ASP A 289 7.44 -4.35 20.77
CA ASP A 289 7.19 -3.04 20.14
C ASP A 289 7.71 -3.13 18.69
N VAL A 290 7.01 -3.92 17.88
CA VAL A 290 7.35 -4.24 16.48
C VAL A 290 6.73 -3.23 15.51
N MET A 291 5.55 -2.69 15.84
CA MET A 291 4.86 -1.62 15.13
C MET A 291 5.26 -0.29 15.77
N ASN A 292 6.50 0.14 15.53
CA ASN A 292 7.18 1.19 16.30
C ASN A 292 7.48 2.45 15.46
N SER A 293 6.63 2.73 14.48
CA SER A 293 6.76 3.81 13.53
C SER A 293 8.08 3.74 12.74
N SER A 294 8.32 2.63 12.06
CA SER A 294 9.56 2.47 11.29
C SER A 294 9.41 1.89 9.89
N ILE A 295 10.45 2.13 9.09
CA ILE A 295 10.58 1.61 7.73
C ILE A 295 12.00 1.08 7.60
N THR A 296 12.17 -0.19 7.95
CA THR A 296 13.46 -0.86 8.02
C THR A 296 13.47 -2.20 7.28
N GLU A 297 14.67 -2.68 7.01
CA GLU A 297 14.95 -3.99 6.44
C GLU A 297 16.00 -4.68 7.29
N SER A 298 15.58 -5.75 7.98
CA SER A 298 16.41 -6.56 8.88
C SER A 298 17.20 -5.71 9.88
N GLY A 299 16.48 -4.83 10.59
CA GLY A 299 17.03 -3.94 11.61
C GLY A 299 17.82 -2.74 11.09
N THR A 300 17.81 -2.47 9.78
CA THR A 300 18.58 -1.38 9.18
C THR A 300 17.77 -0.54 8.18
N SER A 301 18.01 0.78 8.13
CA SER A 301 17.41 1.67 7.12
C SER A 301 18.28 1.69 5.86
N ARG A 302 18.15 0.67 5.01
CA ARG A 302 18.93 0.57 3.76
C ARG A 302 18.28 1.28 2.60
N MET A 303 16.96 1.44 2.60
CA MET A 303 16.20 2.07 1.54
C MET A 303 16.44 3.58 1.50
N GLU A 304 16.71 4.13 0.32
CA GLU A 304 16.74 5.58 0.13
C GLU A 304 15.30 6.11 0.19
N ARG A 305 15.09 7.14 1.01
CA ARG A 305 13.78 7.79 1.23
C ARG A 305 13.92 9.29 1.31
N LEU A 306 12.92 10.00 0.81
CA LEU A 306 12.80 11.44 0.91
C LEU A 306 11.41 11.79 1.44
N PRO A 307 11.29 12.35 2.66
CA PRO A 307 12.33 12.44 3.67
C PRO A 307 12.67 11.05 4.24
N ALA A 308 13.88 10.90 4.78
CA ALA A 308 14.32 9.69 5.48
C ALA A 308 14.07 9.78 6.99
N HIS A 309 12.85 10.13 7.41
CA HIS A 309 12.51 10.22 8.83
C HIS A 309 12.69 8.87 9.52
N GLN A 310 13.47 8.85 10.61
CA GLN A 310 13.66 7.63 11.41
C GLN A 310 12.37 7.20 12.10
N ASN A 311 11.59 8.18 12.57
CA ASN A 311 10.26 7.98 13.13
C ASN A 311 9.23 8.46 12.12
N THR A 312 8.37 7.56 11.65
CA THR A 312 7.32 7.83 10.66
C THR A 312 5.96 8.14 11.31
N LEU A 313 5.89 8.16 12.64
CA LEU A 313 4.74 8.53 13.46
C LEU A 313 3.45 7.82 13.03
N GLY A 314 3.41 6.53 13.33
CA GLY A 314 2.27 5.65 13.11
C GLY A 314 2.23 4.99 11.74
N TYR A 315 3.30 5.01 10.94
CA TYR A 315 3.34 4.26 9.69
C TYR A 315 4.48 3.25 9.65
N ASP A 316 4.15 1.97 9.57
CA ASP A 316 5.11 0.88 9.58
C ASP A 316 5.14 0.15 8.24
N SER A 317 6.36 -0.04 7.72
CA SER A 317 6.63 -0.83 6.53
C SER A 317 7.95 -1.56 6.73
N ASP A 318 7.96 -2.56 7.61
CA ASP A 318 9.18 -3.27 8.02
C ASP A 318 9.34 -4.61 7.31
N VAL A 319 10.58 -5.08 7.19
CA VAL A 319 10.93 -6.41 6.66
C VAL A 319 11.86 -7.12 7.62
N PHE A 320 11.41 -8.26 8.14
CA PHE A 320 12.09 -9.07 9.12
C PHE A 320 12.75 -10.29 8.49
N ASP A 321 13.91 -10.65 9.02
CA ASP A 321 14.59 -11.91 8.70
C ASP A 321 13.99 -13.06 9.51
N LEU A 322 13.60 -14.14 8.83
CA LEU A 322 13.00 -15.32 9.45
C LEU A 322 14.01 -16.45 9.70
N ARG A 323 15.31 -16.25 9.47
CA ARG A 323 16.34 -17.24 9.77
C ARG A 323 16.22 -17.70 11.23
N GLY A 324 16.12 -19.02 11.42
CA GLY A 324 15.94 -19.65 12.73
C GLY A 324 14.48 -19.74 13.21
N ALA A 325 13.57 -18.95 12.63
CA ALA A 325 12.13 -19.00 12.93
C ALA A 325 11.39 -20.03 12.05
N LEU A 326 11.90 -20.31 10.84
CA LEU A 326 11.42 -21.36 9.94
C LEU A 326 11.92 -22.75 10.40
N ARG A 327 11.06 -23.56 11.03
CA ARG A 327 11.46 -24.87 11.58
C ARG A 327 11.45 -25.97 10.53
N HIS A 328 12.60 -26.63 10.36
CA HIS A 328 12.75 -27.77 9.45
C HIS A 328 11.67 -28.83 9.67
N GLY A 329 11.06 -29.28 8.57
CA GLY A 329 10.08 -30.36 8.58
C GLY A 329 8.66 -29.94 8.92
N ALA A 330 8.42 -28.69 9.31
CA ALA A 330 7.07 -28.15 9.50
C ALA A 330 6.27 -28.21 8.19
N ASP A 331 5.01 -28.60 8.30
CA ASP A 331 4.03 -28.69 7.20
C ASP A 331 2.88 -27.69 7.34
N ARG A 332 2.83 -26.95 8.44
CA ARG A 332 1.97 -25.77 8.63
C ARG A 332 2.80 -24.59 9.12
N PHE A 333 2.50 -23.41 8.58
CA PHE A 333 3.16 -22.15 8.94
C PHE A 333 2.09 -21.07 9.09
N HIS A 334 2.08 -20.36 10.22
CA HIS A 334 1.19 -19.23 10.45
C HIS A 334 1.99 -17.99 10.81
N ILE A 335 1.56 -16.86 10.28
CA ILE A 335 2.00 -15.55 10.75
C ILE A 335 0.99 -15.09 11.80
N ARG A 336 1.50 -14.56 12.92
CA ARG A 336 0.71 -14.03 14.04
C ARG A 336 1.08 -12.57 14.21
N VAL A 337 0.11 -11.69 14.11
CA VAL A 337 0.28 -10.27 14.41
C VAL A 337 -0.65 -9.94 15.55
N GLY A 338 -0.17 -9.27 16.59
CA GLY A 338 -1.01 -8.97 17.74
C GLY A 338 -0.60 -7.69 18.44
N THR A 339 -1.54 -7.17 19.25
CA THR A 339 -1.35 -6.04 20.16
C THR A 339 -2.20 -6.25 21.41
N ARG A 340 -1.70 -5.77 22.55
CA ARG A 340 -2.37 -5.86 23.85
C ARG A 340 -2.85 -4.51 24.37
N THR A 341 -2.22 -3.43 23.93
CA THR A 341 -2.31 -2.08 24.47
C THR A 341 -2.80 -1.13 23.39
N ASP A 342 -2.02 -1.03 22.31
CA ASP A 342 -2.25 -0.12 21.21
C ASP A 342 -3.36 -0.60 20.26
N THR A 343 -3.98 0.33 19.54
CA THR A 343 -4.89 0.01 18.44
C THR A 343 -4.17 0.24 17.13
N VAL A 344 -3.93 -0.83 16.37
CA VAL A 344 -3.22 -0.77 15.08
C VAL A 344 -4.13 -1.23 13.95
N TRP A 345 -3.91 -0.70 12.75
CA TRP A 345 -4.57 -1.16 11.53
C TRP A 345 -3.59 -1.93 10.67
N LEU A 346 -3.92 -3.18 10.35
CA LEU A 346 -3.12 -4.01 9.47
C LEU A 346 -3.58 -3.88 8.03
N GLY A 347 -2.61 -3.59 7.16
CA GLY A 347 -2.84 -3.36 5.74
C GLY A 347 -2.43 -4.51 4.84
N ALA A 348 -1.19 -4.97 4.98
CA ALA A 348 -0.63 -6.03 4.14
C ALA A 348 0.48 -6.81 4.84
N LEU A 349 0.69 -8.05 4.41
CA LEU A 349 1.83 -8.89 4.74
C LEU A 349 2.41 -9.45 3.45
N PHE A 350 3.73 -9.60 3.39
CA PHE A 350 4.38 -10.28 2.27
C PHE A 350 5.52 -11.18 2.73
N LEU A 351 5.59 -12.37 2.17
CA LEU A 351 6.54 -13.41 2.54
C LEU A 351 7.34 -13.83 1.32
N GLN A 352 8.64 -14.01 1.52
CA GLN A 352 9.48 -14.82 0.65
C GLN A 352 10.23 -15.84 1.51
N ALA A 353 10.13 -17.12 1.15
CA ALA A 353 10.80 -18.19 1.90
C ALA A 353 11.42 -19.20 0.94
N ASP A 354 12.62 -19.67 1.25
CA ASP A 354 13.32 -20.65 0.44
C ASP A 354 12.53 -21.96 0.35
N VAL A 355 12.48 -22.52 -0.86
CA VAL A 355 11.93 -23.86 -1.09
C VAL A 355 13.00 -24.77 -1.67
N ARG A 356 13.00 -26.04 -1.28
CA ARG A 356 13.78 -27.07 -2.00
C ARG A 356 12.86 -27.75 -2.99
N ARG A 357 13.31 -27.92 -4.25
CA ARG A 357 12.63 -28.86 -5.15
C ARG A 357 12.65 -30.24 -4.48
N ALA A 358 11.50 -30.90 -4.38
CA ALA A 358 11.49 -32.33 -4.19
C ALA A 358 12.26 -32.93 -5.36
N THR A 359 13.46 -33.47 -5.12
CA THR A 359 14.10 -34.33 -6.11
C THR A 359 13.12 -35.45 -6.38
N ALA A 360 12.65 -35.55 -7.63
CA ALA A 360 11.86 -36.68 -8.07
C ALA A 360 12.62 -37.93 -7.66
N ARG A 361 12.05 -38.71 -6.74
CA ARG A 361 12.55 -40.05 -6.48
C ARG A 361 12.24 -40.82 -7.76
N HIS A 362 13.25 -41.03 -8.58
CA HIS A 362 13.20 -41.98 -9.69
C HIS A 362 13.18 -43.40 -9.14
#